data_AF-A0A2I0W048-F1
#
_entry.id   AF-A0A2I0W048-F1
#
_cell.length_a   1.000
_cell.length_b   1.000
_cell.length_c   1.000
_cell.angle_alpha   90.00
_cell.angle_beta   90.00
_cell.angle_gamma   90.00
#
_symmetry.space_group_name_H-M   'P 1'
#
loop_
_entity.id
_entity.type
_entity.pdbx_description
1 polymer ?
#
loop_
_entity_poly.entity_id
_entity_poly.type
_entity_poly.pdbx_seq_one_letter_code
_entity_poly.pdbx_strand_id
1 'polypeptide(L)'
;MAAIGKLKTVDNLISRGIAVPLSCSLCQNFPENHNHLFFGCLFSFSILTRLLPELNCFLLRPTLLQILDFIKLSSIYNRQEKDFGSLTVSCTIYHIWRERNNRRFSNASLNSVKIICNISSAIRLKVSKWKNKDGLLRRFAGI
;
A
#
# COMPACT_ATOMS: atom_id res chain seq x y z
N MET A 1 8.45 6.36 -7.72
CA MET A 1 7.65 7.59 -7.52
C MET A 1 7.14 7.73 -6.10
N ALA A 2 6.46 6.72 -5.54
CA ALA A 2 6.00 6.76 -4.16
C ALA A 2 7.17 6.95 -3.17
N ALA A 3 8.18 6.07 -3.17
CA ALA A 3 9.33 6.17 -2.27
C ALA A 3 10.16 7.48 -2.34
N ILE A 4 10.00 8.29 -3.40
CA ILE A 4 10.71 9.57 -3.60
C ILE A 4 9.79 10.77 -3.25
N GLY A 5 8.58 10.53 -2.76
CA GLY A 5 7.65 11.60 -2.36
C GLY A 5 7.07 12.44 -3.50
N LYS A 6 7.24 12.02 -4.76
CA LYS A 6 6.85 12.83 -5.95
C LYS A 6 5.42 12.63 -6.43
N LEU A 7 4.56 12.01 -5.62
CA LEU A 7 3.15 11.82 -5.98
C LEU A 7 2.34 13.08 -5.67
N LYS A 8 1.26 13.33 -6.43
CA LYS A 8 0.40 14.53 -6.31
C LYS A 8 -0.53 14.49 -5.08
N THR A 9 0.04 14.25 -3.91
CA THR A 9 -0.64 14.34 -2.62
C THR A 9 -1.05 15.79 -2.34
N VAL A 10 -1.96 16.02 -1.39
CA VAL A 10 -2.50 17.37 -1.12
C VAL A 10 -1.40 18.40 -0.82
N ASP A 11 -0.44 18.06 0.03
CA ASP A 11 0.78 18.84 0.28
C ASP A 11 1.50 19.26 -1.01
N ASN A 12 1.69 18.32 -1.94
CA ASN A 12 2.34 18.57 -3.23
C ASN A 12 1.47 19.32 -4.24
N LEU A 13 0.14 19.33 -4.08
CA LEU A 13 -0.79 20.11 -4.91
C LEU A 13 -0.84 21.56 -4.44
N ILE A 14 -0.90 21.77 -3.12
CA ILE A 14 -0.91 23.09 -2.50
C ILE A 14 0.40 23.84 -2.76
N SER A 15 1.54 23.16 -2.67
CA SER A 15 2.85 23.75 -3.01
C SER A 15 2.94 24.21 -4.47
N ARG A 16 2.03 23.74 -5.34
CA ARG A 16 1.90 24.14 -6.75
C ARG A 16 0.75 25.13 -6.99
N GLY A 17 0.14 25.66 -5.94
CA GLY A 17 -0.98 26.62 -6.04
C GLY A 17 -2.34 26.00 -6.39
N ILE A 18 -2.47 24.67 -6.33
CA ILE A 18 -3.75 24.00 -6.61
C ILE A 18 -4.50 23.79 -5.29
N ALA A 19 -5.58 24.56 -5.10
CA ALA A 19 -6.43 24.46 -3.92
C ALA A 19 -7.24 23.17 -3.94
N VAL A 20 -7.10 22.35 -2.88
CA VAL A 20 -7.85 21.10 -2.71
C VAL A 20 -8.11 20.86 -1.21
N PRO A 21 -9.17 20.10 -0.83
CA PRO A 21 -9.47 19.83 0.59
C PRO A 21 -8.30 19.23 1.38
N LEU A 22 -7.98 19.76 2.56
CA LEU A 22 -6.82 19.28 3.33
C LEU A 22 -6.97 17.83 3.82
N SER A 23 -8.21 17.38 4.05
CA SER A 23 -8.48 16.06 4.58
C SER A 23 -8.07 14.93 3.61
N CYS A 24 -7.58 13.84 4.21
CA CYS A 24 -7.29 12.59 3.53
C CYS A 24 -8.56 11.97 2.98
N SER A 25 -8.61 11.74 1.67
CA SER A 25 -9.78 11.15 1.01
C SER A 25 -10.06 9.69 1.38
N LEU A 26 -9.14 9.03 2.10
CA LEU A 26 -9.31 7.64 2.54
C LEU A 26 -9.96 7.55 3.92
N CYS A 27 -9.43 8.25 4.93
CA CYS A 27 -9.92 8.20 6.32
C CYS A 27 -10.72 9.42 6.77
N GLN A 28 -10.65 10.54 6.04
CA GLN A 28 -11.29 11.83 6.36
C GLN A 28 -10.93 12.48 7.70
N ASN A 29 -10.06 11.87 8.51
CA ASN A 29 -9.78 12.31 9.88
C ASN A 29 -8.49 13.15 10.03
N PHE A 30 -7.57 13.04 9.08
CA PHE A 30 -6.25 13.68 9.15
C PHE A 30 -5.90 14.38 7.84
N PRO A 31 -5.00 15.38 7.86
CA PRO A 31 -4.52 16.00 6.64
C PRO A 31 -3.79 14.99 5.75
N GLU A 32 -4.01 15.08 4.44
CA GLU A 32 -3.35 14.21 3.49
C GLU A 32 -1.91 14.69 3.22
N ASN A 33 -0.95 13.82 3.51
CA ASN A 33 0.43 13.98 3.06
C ASN A 33 0.96 12.60 2.64
N HIS A 34 2.18 12.57 2.08
CA HIS A 34 2.78 11.34 1.61
C HIS A 34 2.86 10.23 2.67
N ASN A 35 3.33 10.56 3.87
CA ASN A 35 3.51 9.60 4.97
C ASN A 35 2.17 9.08 5.49
N HIS A 36 1.18 9.96 5.60
CA HIS A 36 -0.17 9.57 5.99
C HIS A 36 -0.79 8.66 4.93
N LEU A 37 -0.68 9.00 3.64
CA LEU A 37 -1.29 8.21 2.56
C LEU A 37 -0.71 6.79 2.47
N PHE A 38 0.61 6.64 2.58
CA PHE A 38 1.30 5.35 2.51
C PHE A 38 1.63 4.84 3.91
N PHE A 39 0.59 4.31 4.56
CA PHE A 39 0.62 3.47 5.78
C PHE A 39 0.59 4.20 7.13
N GLY A 40 0.61 5.54 7.14
CA GLY A 40 0.18 6.31 8.32
C GLY A 40 -1.34 6.34 8.52
N CYS A 41 -2.10 6.21 7.43
CA CYS A 41 -3.56 6.22 7.43
C CYS A 41 -4.11 4.85 7.84
N LEU A 42 -5.07 4.83 8.77
CA LEU A 42 -5.73 3.59 9.24
C LEU A 42 -6.28 2.74 8.10
N PHE A 43 -6.87 3.36 7.08
CA PHE A 43 -7.40 2.67 5.90
C PHE A 43 -6.28 2.02 5.06
N SER A 44 -5.20 2.77 4.80
CA SER A 44 -4.06 2.27 4.04
C SER A 44 -3.33 1.14 4.77
N PHE A 45 -3.19 1.27 6.09
CA PHE A 45 -2.48 0.33 6.93
C PHE A 45 -3.28 -0.98 7.10
N SER A 46 -4.61 -0.90 7.25
CA SER A 46 -5.44 -2.11 7.38
C SER A 46 -5.44 -2.97 6.11
N ILE A 47 -5.38 -2.35 4.92
CA ILE A 47 -5.21 -3.07 3.66
C ILE A 47 -3.84 -3.76 3.63
N LEU A 48 -2.78 -3.04 4.03
CA LEU A 48 -1.43 -3.58 4.03
C LEU A 48 -1.30 -4.77 5.00
N THR A 49 -1.74 -4.64 6.25
CA THR A 49 -1.61 -5.71 7.25
C THR A 49 -2.54 -6.89 6.97
N ARG A 50 -3.61 -6.69 6.20
CA ARG A 50 -4.42 -7.82 5.71
C ARG A 50 -3.67 -8.67 4.67
N LEU A 51 -2.85 -8.03 3.84
CA LEU A 51 -2.05 -8.69 2.80
C LEU A 51 -0.72 -9.23 3.34
N LEU A 52 -0.12 -8.54 4.30
CA LEU A 52 1.15 -8.87 4.96
C LEU A 52 0.98 -8.76 6.49
N PRO A 53 0.41 -9.78 7.15
CA PRO A 53 0.14 -9.76 8.59
C PRO A 53 1.38 -9.55 9.46
N GLU A 54 2.56 -9.92 8.98
CA GLU A 54 3.84 -9.76 9.67
C GLU A 54 4.16 -8.29 9.95
N LEU A 55 3.64 -7.35 9.14
CA LEU A 55 3.80 -5.92 9.35
C LEU A 55 2.95 -5.38 10.51
N ASN A 56 2.19 -6.23 11.20
CA ASN A 56 1.49 -5.86 12.44
C ASN A 56 2.40 -5.91 13.67
N CYS A 57 3.68 -6.30 13.53
CA CYS A 57 4.64 -6.32 14.63
C CYS A 57 5.15 -4.91 15.02
N PHE A 58 4.87 -3.89 14.22
CA PHE A 58 5.33 -2.53 14.50
C PHE A 58 4.49 -1.90 15.63
N LEU A 59 5.18 -1.36 16.64
CA LEU A 59 4.54 -0.64 17.76
C LEU A 59 3.87 0.67 17.30
N LEU A 60 4.48 1.35 16.32
CA LEU A 60 3.99 2.59 15.73
C LEU A 60 3.70 2.39 14.24
N ARG A 61 2.92 3.28 13.62
CA ARG A 61 2.68 3.23 12.17
C ARG A 61 4.00 3.46 11.42
N PRO A 62 4.52 2.46 10.69
CA PRO A 62 5.79 2.60 10.01
C PRO A 62 5.64 3.47 8.76
N THR A 63 6.72 4.14 8.38
CA THR A 63 6.80 4.82 7.08
C THR A 63 6.94 3.81 5.95
N LEU A 64 6.65 4.24 4.73
CA LEU A 64 6.88 3.43 3.53
C LEU A 64 8.32 2.90 3.46
N LEU A 65 9.31 3.72 3.79
CA LEU A 65 10.73 3.31 3.77
C LEU A 65 11.01 2.23 4.83
N GLN A 66 10.49 2.40 6.05
CA GLN A 66 10.64 1.41 7.13
C GLN A 66 10.02 0.06 6.76
N ILE A 67 8.88 0.04 6.05
CA ILE A 67 8.27 -1.21 5.55
C ILE A 67 9.18 -1.88 4.50
N LEU A 68 9.71 -1.11 3.56
CA LEU A 68 10.60 -1.65 2.52
C LEU A 68 11.91 -2.19 3.14
N ASP A 69 12.48 -1.47 4.11
CA ASP A 69 13.67 -1.90 4.84
C ASP A 69 13.39 -3.15 5.67
N PHE A 70 12.24 -3.24 6.33
CA PHE A 70 11.83 -4.44 7.05
C PHE A 70 11.77 -5.66 6.14
N ILE A 71 11.15 -5.57 4.97
CA ILE A 71 11.09 -6.69 4.03
C ILE A 71 12.49 -7.07 3.56
N LYS A 72 13.33 -6.08 3.23
CA LYS A 72 14.68 -6.30 2.71
C LYS A 72 15.61 -6.92 3.75
N LEU A 73 15.57 -6.44 4.98
CA LEU A 73 16.49 -6.82 6.06
C LEU A 73 15.97 -7.99 6.92
N SER A 74 14.70 -8.35 6.80
CA SER A 74 14.11 -9.47 7.55
C SER A 74 14.88 -10.76 7.31
N SER A 75 15.26 -11.42 8.40
CA SER A 75 15.80 -12.78 8.41
C SER A 75 14.70 -13.85 8.32
N ILE A 76 13.44 -13.46 8.51
CA ILE A 76 12.27 -14.33 8.45
C ILE A 76 11.97 -14.73 6.99
N TYR A 77 12.29 -13.85 6.04
CA TYR A 77 12.03 -14.07 4.63
C TYR A 77 13.24 -14.62 3.88
N ASN A 78 13.02 -15.66 3.11
CA ASN A 78 13.97 -16.07 2.07
C ASN A 78 13.94 -15.07 0.89
N ARG A 79 14.91 -15.19 -0.03
CA ARG A 79 15.02 -14.25 -1.17
C ARG A 79 13.72 -14.08 -1.97
N GLN A 80 13.01 -15.16 -2.25
CA GLN A 80 11.79 -15.12 -3.05
C GLN A 80 10.61 -14.52 -2.28
N GLU A 81 10.53 -14.76 -0.97
CA GLU A 81 9.55 -14.14 -0.08
C GLU A 81 9.80 -12.63 0.04
N LYS A 82 11.06 -12.17 0.05
CA LYS A 82 11.40 -10.74 -0.01
C LYS A 82 10.94 -10.09 -1.31
N ASP A 83 11.17 -10.76 -2.44
CA ASP A 83 10.71 -10.29 -3.75
C ASP A 83 9.18 -10.25 -3.81
N PHE A 84 8.51 -11.27 -3.26
CA PHE A 84 7.06 -11.34 -3.17
C PHE A 84 6.49 -10.25 -2.25
N GLY A 85 7.06 -10.04 -1.06
CA GLY A 85 6.66 -8.97 -0.15
C GLY A 85 6.82 -7.59 -0.77
N SER A 86 7.95 -7.35 -1.46
CA SER A 86 8.20 -6.10 -2.18
C SER A 86 7.20 -5.86 -3.32
N LEU A 87 6.82 -6.92 -4.03
CA LEU A 87 5.77 -6.89 -5.05
C LEU A 87 4.42 -6.54 -4.43
N THR A 88 4.06 -7.19 -3.32
CA THR A 88 2.80 -6.96 -2.60
C THR A 88 2.69 -5.52 -2.11
N VAL A 89 3.76 -4.96 -1.52
CA VAL A 89 3.82 -3.55 -1.13
C VAL A 89 3.66 -2.64 -2.35
N SER A 90 4.33 -2.94 -3.45
CA SER A 90 4.24 -2.15 -4.69
C SER A 90 2.83 -2.13 -5.28
N CYS A 91 2.17 -3.30 -5.35
CA CYS A 91 0.78 -3.40 -5.77
C CYS A 91 -0.15 -2.61 -4.82
N THR A 92 0.07 -2.74 -3.51
CA THR A 92 -0.71 -2.05 -2.49
C THR A 92 -0.62 -0.53 -2.66
N ILE A 93 0.59 0.02 -2.80
CA ILE A 93 0.84 1.45 -3.06
C ILE A 93 0.07 1.92 -4.30
N TYR A 94 0.14 1.17 -5.39
CA TYR A 94 -0.55 1.52 -6.63
C TYR A 94 -2.08 1.57 -6.45
N HIS A 95 -2.65 0.54 -5.83
CA HIS A 95 -4.10 0.46 -5.63
C HIS A 95 -4.63 1.51 -4.64
N ILE A 96 -3.86 1.81 -3.58
CA ILE A 96 -4.18 2.89 -2.64
C ILE A 96 -4.15 4.25 -3.34
N TRP A 97 -3.11 4.51 -4.15
CA TRP A 97 -3.01 5.73 -4.93
C TRP A 97 -4.18 5.88 -5.92
N ARG A 98 -4.52 4.80 -6.63
CA ARG A 98 -5.66 4.76 -7.55
C ARG A 98 -6.98 5.02 -6.83
N GLU A 99 -7.22 4.36 -5.70
CA GLU A 99 -8.43 4.56 -4.90
C GLU A 99 -8.55 6.00 -4.41
N ARG A 100 -7.45 6.55 -3.87
CA ARG A 100 -7.40 7.94 -3.43
C ARG A 100 -7.79 8.90 -4.56
N ASN A 101 -7.26 8.70 -5.77
CA ASN A 101 -7.60 9.54 -6.92
C ASN A 101 -9.08 9.39 -7.34
N ASN A 102 -9.62 8.16 -7.34
CA ASN A 102 -11.04 7.93 -7.65
C ASN A 102 -11.96 8.64 -6.66
N ARG A 103 -11.67 8.55 -5.35
CA ARG A 103 -12.46 9.25 -4.32
C ARG A 103 -12.37 10.76 -4.47
N ARG A 104 -11.19 11.26 -4.85
CA ARG A 104 -10.91 12.69 -4.95
C ARG A 104 -11.52 13.36 -6.17
N PHE A 105 -11.41 12.72 -7.33
CA PHE A 105 -11.69 13.36 -8.63
C PHE A 105 -12.87 12.73 -9.36
N SER A 106 -13.36 11.57 -8.94
CA SER A 106 -14.46 10.87 -9.60
C SER A 106 -15.62 10.56 -8.66
N ASN A 107 -15.55 11.00 -7.39
CA ASN A 107 -16.51 10.72 -6.33
C ASN A 107 -16.92 9.24 -6.22
N ALA A 108 -16.03 8.34 -6.64
CA ALA A 108 -16.24 6.90 -6.64
C ALA A 108 -15.36 6.28 -5.56
N SER A 109 -15.97 5.43 -4.72
CA SER A 109 -15.25 4.76 -3.65
C SER A 109 -15.50 3.25 -3.68
N LEU A 110 -14.43 2.50 -3.47
CA LEU A 110 -14.49 1.07 -3.23
C LEU A 110 -14.31 0.81 -1.73
N ASN A 111 -15.00 -0.22 -1.24
CA ASN A 111 -14.74 -0.73 0.09
C ASN A 111 -13.35 -1.40 0.16
N SER A 112 -12.80 -1.49 1.37
CA SER A 112 -11.46 -2.07 1.61
C SER A 112 -11.35 -3.51 1.10
N VAL A 113 -12.39 -4.33 1.28
CA VAL A 113 -12.42 -5.72 0.84
C VAL A 113 -12.24 -5.83 -0.68
N LYS A 114 -12.95 -5.02 -1.46
CA LYS A 114 -12.84 -5.00 -2.92
C LYS A 114 -11.44 -4.58 -3.38
N ILE A 115 -10.84 -3.62 -2.69
CA ILE A 115 -9.46 -3.20 -2.97
C ILE A 115 -8.48 -4.34 -2.70
N ILE A 116 -8.62 -5.02 -1.56
CA ILE A 116 -7.83 -6.21 -1.22
C ILE A 116 -7.97 -7.28 -2.29
N CYS A 117 -9.21 -7.64 -2.69
CA CYS A 117 -9.44 -8.62 -3.75
C CYS A 117 -8.79 -8.23 -5.10
N ASN A 118 -8.84 -6.95 -5.45
CA ASN A 118 -8.21 -6.44 -6.67
C ASN A 118 -6.67 -6.54 -6.59
N ILE A 119 -6.09 -6.21 -5.43
CA ILE A 119 -4.64 -6.35 -5.19
C ILE A 119 -4.23 -7.82 -5.26
N SER A 120 -4.95 -8.70 -4.56
CA SER A 120 -4.77 -10.15 -4.58
C SER A 120 -4.77 -10.72 -6.00
N SER A 121 -5.78 -10.35 -6.79
CA SER A 121 -5.91 -10.77 -8.18
C SER A 121 -4.73 -10.29 -9.03
N ALA A 122 -4.32 -9.02 -8.85
CA ALA A 122 -3.16 -8.47 -9.55
C ALA A 122 -1.85 -9.17 -9.18
N ILE A 123 -1.66 -9.52 -7.91
CA ILE A 123 -0.48 -10.26 -7.44
C ILE A 123 -0.46 -11.66 -8.05
N ARG A 124 -1.57 -12.42 -7.97
CA ARG A 124 -1.70 -13.76 -8.57
C ARG A 124 -1.36 -13.78 -10.05
N LEU A 125 -1.82 -12.78 -10.80
CA LEU A 125 -1.48 -12.63 -12.22
C LEU A 125 0.02 -12.35 -12.44
N LYS A 126 0.61 -11.47 -11.62
CA LYS A 126 2.04 -11.12 -11.74
C LYS A 126 2.98 -12.27 -11.35
N VAL A 127 2.61 -13.10 -10.39
CA VAL A 127 3.42 -14.26 -9.95
C VAL A 127 3.10 -15.54 -10.73
N SER A 128 2.17 -15.51 -11.68
CA SER A 128 1.73 -16.69 -12.45
C SER A 128 2.88 -17.47 -13.11
N LYS A 129 3.94 -16.78 -13.52
CA LYS A 129 5.14 -17.35 -14.16
C LYS A 129 6.26 -17.73 -13.19
N TRP A 130 6.08 -17.52 -11.88
CA TRP A 130 7.11 -17.83 -10.89
C TRP A 130 7.12 -19.32 -10.60
N LYS A 131 8.31 -19.92 -10.56
CA LYS A 131 8.48 -21.37 -10.32
C LYS A 131 7.89 -21.82 -8.97
N ASN A 132 7.95 -20.98 -7.95
CA ASN A 132 7.54 -21.29 -6.58
C ASN A 132 6.22 -20.61 -6.15
N LYS A 133 5.35 -20.25 -7.11
CA LYS A 133 4.13 -19.47 -6.84
C LYS A 133 3.22 -20.10 -5.79
N ASP A 134 3.03 -21.42 -5.82
CA ASP A 134 2.05 -22.09 -4.96
C ASP A 134 2.51 -22.11 -3.50
N GLY A 135 3.82 -22.25 -3.27
CA GLY A 135 4.40 -22.12 -1.93
C GLY A 135 4.26 -20.71 -1.36
N LEU A 136 4.50 -19.69 -2.20
CA LEU A 136 4.36 -18.29 -1.81
C LEU A 136 2.90 -17.93 -1.52
N LEU A 137 1.95 -18.32 -2.37
CA LEU A 137 0.52 -18.04 -2.15
C LEU A 137 -0.02 -18.76 -0.91
N ARG A 138 0.46 -19.97 -0.59
CA ARG A 138 0.10 -20.65 0.67
C ARG A 138 0.69 -19.94 1.89
N ARG A 139 1.94 -19.47 1.80
CA ARG A 139 2.60 -18.74 2.90
C ARG A 139 1.88 -17.43 3.21
N PHE A 140 1.50 -16.70 2.17
CA PHE A 140 0.79 -15.43 2.27
C PHE A 140 -0.71 -15.61 2.00
N ALA A 141 -1.37 -16.46 2.81
CA ALA A 141 -2.77 -16.88 2.62
C ALA A 141 -3.82 -15.75 2.61
N GLY A 142 -3.41 -14.50 2.88
CA GLY A 142 -4.23 -13.29 2.68
C GLY A 142 -4.36 -12.83 1.21
N ILE A 143 -3.66 -13.48 0.27
CA ILE A 143 -3.55 -13.09 -1.16
C ILE A 143 -4.23 -14.10 -2.08
#